data_AF-E3LRM8-F1
#
_entry.id   AF-E3LRM8-F1
#
_cell.length_a   1.000
_cell.length_b   1.000
_cell.length_c   1.000
_cell.angle_alpha   90.00
_cell.angle_beta   90.00
_cell.angle_gamma   90.00
#
_symmetry.space_group_name_H-M   'P 1'
#
loop_
_entity.id
_entity.type
_entity.pdbx_description
1 polymer ?
#
loop_
_entity_poly.entity_id
_entity_poly.type
_entity_poly.pdbx_seq_one_letter_code
_entity_poly.pdbx_strand_id
1 'polypeptide(L)'
;MQINLSGKVLVEPRDYRSFCFRGEGRANFVISARHRLTGVRIVWRFAKARKSGLLTVKARSEMVNSYMERIVAPLFYEQYLVDMNIVEFDTIDVHQLAKIPSLPANQKIERFEDLFDLPDEYSFLPLNTFQRVHGAVIVTNPKRMTSLQMLDATQLPMTVADGIHSSTITVEIKPKQGFFQNHRNANVPHCNNCILQIEKSCGQSHFSQMYDFCPMDLFSGNYSRMHKAIHSLFLVPHRNLRIFIDGNQVHSDEKPLEKEIFSETLFPRNEATSDDLISALCFALSGNQSKKKFHIRNSSVLGQILQAQKVDEIGIVEAHAIYDRMDPHTKSTLLDKSSLTRAGLEAILGPKSSENEDLQKLRKYFLAATMKDCSKKYKTTCSVPGGFHILFISVVF
;
A
#
# COMPACT_ATOMS: atom_id res chain seq x y z
N MET A 1 0.40 17.55 19.18
CA MET A 1 -0.86 18.09 19.70
C MET A 1 -1.91 17.00 19.53
N GLN A 2 -2.13 16.18 20.56
CA GLN A 2 -3.14 15.12 20.53
C GLN A 2 -4.50 15.75 20.77
N ILE A 3 -5.31 15.82 19.72
CA ILE A 3 -6.75 16.09 19.85
C ILE A 3 -7.41 14.71 19.77
N ASN A 4 -7.63 14.11 20.94
CA ASN A 4 -8.42 12.89 21.06
C ASN A 4 -9.91 13.30 21.05
N LEU A 5 -10.46 13.52 19.86
CA LEU A 5 -11.90 13.69 19.67
C LEU A 5 -12.53 12.30 19.59
N SER A 6 -13.31 11.93 20.59
CA SER A 6 -13.99 10.63 20.72
C SER A 6 -15.17 10.45 19.75
N GLY A 7 -15.13 11.09 18.59
CA GLY A 7 -16.11 10.96 17.52
C GLY A 7 -15.41 10.94 16.17
N LYS A 8 -15.91 10.12 15.23
CA LYS A 8 -15.40 10.14 13.86
C LYS A 8 -15.64 11.53 13.27
N VAL A 9 -14.60 12.08 12.67
CA VAL A 9 -14.68 13.41 12.04
C VAL A 9 -15.48 13.28 10.77
N LEU A 10 -16.57 14.04 10.68
CA LEU A 10 -17.28 14.22 9.42
C LEU A 10 -16.47 15.13 8.51
N VAL A 11 -16.10 14.63 7.34
CA VAL A 11 -15.40 15.38 6.31
C VAL A 11 -16.40 16.12 5.44
N GLU A 12 -16.19 17.42 5.30
CA GLU A 12 -16.83 18.25 4.27
C GLU A 12 -15.86 18.32 3.06
N PRO A 13 -16.17 17.66 1.93
CA PRO A 13 -15.29 17.68 0.77
C PRO A 13 -15.00 19.09 0.25
N ARG A 14 -15.91 20.06 0.44
CA ARG A 14 -15.69 21.45 -0.01
C ARG A 14 -14.50 22.13 0.65
N ASP A 15 -14.07 21.67 1.82
CA ASP A 15 -12.85 22.14 2.49
C ASP A 15 -11.56 21.72 1.75
N TYR A 16 -11.69 20.87 0.72
CA TYR A 16 -10.60 20.33 -0.07
C TYR A 16 -10.66 20.78 -1.53
N ARG A 17 -9.52 20.64 -2.21
CA ARG A 17 -9.32 20.93 -3.62
C ARG A 17 -8.35 19.92 -4.24
N SER A 18 -8.17 20.01 -5.56
CA SER A 18 -7.16 19.25 -6.30
C SER A 18 -7.29 17.74 -6.03
N PHE A 19 -8.52 17.25 -6.14
CA PHE A 19 -8.87 15.84 -6.00
C PHE A 19 -8.30 15.06 -7.18
N CYS A 20 -7.72 13.90 -6.93
CA CYS A 20 -7.27 13.04 -8.02
C CYS A 20 -7.30 11.57 -7.62
N PHE A 21 -7.43 10.71 -8.62
CA PHE A 21 -7.29 9.29 -8.42
C PHE A 21 -5.84 8.96 -8.08
N ARG A 22 -5.62 8.28 -6.95
CA ARG A 22 -4.28 7.89 -6.50
C ARG A 22 -3.97 6.43 -6.82
N GLY A 23 -5.00 5.61 -6.98
CA GLY A 23 -4.87 4.24 -7.41
C GLY A 23 -5.90 3.31 -6.75
N GLU A 24 -5.85 2.06 -7.17
CA GLU A 24 -6.74 1.00 -6.72
C GLU A 24 -5.95 -0.26 -6.39
N GLY A 25 -6.45 -1.01 -5.40
CA GLY A 25 -6.13 -2.41 -5.21
C GLY A 25 -7.41 -3.25 -5.16
N ARG A 26 -7.25 -4.57 -4.99
CA ARG A 26 -8.39 -5.50 -4.94
C ARG A 26 -9.45 -5.17 -3.88
N ALA A 27 -9.04 -4.50 -2.80
CA ALA A 27 -9.89 -4.23 -1.64
C ALA A 27 -10.28 -2.77 -1.47
N ASN A 28 -9.59 -1.81 -2.11
CA ASN A 28 -9.78 -0.39 -1.85
C ASN A 28 -9.54 0.48 -3.09
N PHE A 29 -10.27 1.59 -3.18
CA PHE A 29 -9.92 2.75 -4.00
C PHE A 29 -9.23 3.81 -3.15
N VAL A 30 -8.32 4.58 -3.75
CA VAL A 30 -7.61 5.66 -3.07
C VAL A 30 -7.80 6.97 -3.83
N ILE A 31 -8.39 7.95 -3.17
CA ILE A 31 -8.58 9.31 -3.70
C ILE A 31 -7.69 10.25 -2.89
N SER A 32 -6.91 11.07 -3.57
CA SER A 32 -6.09 12.12 -2.96
C SER A 32 -6.84 13.45 -3.00
N ALA A 33 -6.66 14.28 -1.98
CA ALA A 33 -7.21 15.62 -1.91
C ALA A 33 -6.27 16.55 -1.13
N ARG A 34 -6.23 17.84 -1.48
CA ARG A 34 -5.46 18.85 -0.76
C ARG A 34 -6.41 19.74 0.05
N HIS A 35 -6.19 19.83 1.35
CA HIS A 35 -6.96 20.73 2.20
C HIS A 35 -6.72 22.19 1.79
N ARG A 36 -7.78 22.99 1.65
CA ARG A 36 -7.68 24.38 1.14
C ARG A 36 -6.87 25.29 2.08
N LEU A 37 -7.17 25.25 3.38
CA LEU A 37 -6.52 26.12 4.37
C LEU A 37 -5.08 25.69 4.68
N THR A 38 -4.86 24.43 5.08
CA THR A 38 -3.54 23.95 5.52
C THR A 38 -2.62 23.61 4.34
N GLY A 39 -3.17 23.39 3.15
CA GLY A 39 -2.44 22.92 1.98
C GLY A 39 -1.89 21.49 2.11
N VAL A 40 -2.19 20.79 3.21
CA VAL A 40 -1.78 19.39 3.43
C VAL A 40 -2.52 18.48 2.45
N ARG A 41 -1.78 17.59 1.79
CA ARG A 41 -2.36 16.57 0.91
C ARG A 41 -2.55 15.26 1.67
N ILE A 42 -3.76 14.75 1.60
CA ILE A 42 -4.19 13.50 2.23
C ILE A 42 -4.72 12.53 1.18
N VAL A 43 -4.93 11.28 1.59
CA VAL A 43 -5.67 10.29 0.83
C VAL A 43 -6.79 9.68 1.68
N TRP A 44 -7.87 9.33 1.01
CA TRP A 44 -8.98 8.56 1.55
C TRP A 44 -9.02 7.19 0.89
N ARG A 45 -9.07 6.13 1.69
CA ARG A 45 -9.19 4.75 1.22
C ARG A 45 -10.60 4.24 1.43
N PHE A 46 -11.35 4.14 0.35
CA PHE A 46 -12.70 3.60 0.34
C PHE A 46 -12.68 2.10 0.04
N ALA A 47 -13.37 1.32 0.87
CA ALA A 47 -13.40 -0.13 0.76
C ALA A 47 -14.24 -0.59 -0.45
N LYS A 48 -13.83 -1.72 -1.03
CA LYS A 48 -14.48 -2.36 -2.18
C LYS A 48 -15.12 -3.69 -1.82
N ALA A 49 -16.23 -4.01 -2.48
CA ALA A 49 -16.75 -5.36 -2.55
C ALA A 49 -15.93 -6.18 -3.58
N ARG A 50 -15.31 -7.28 -3.13
CA ARG A 50 -14.39 -8.08 -3.97
C ARG A 50 -15.03 -8.63 -5.25
N LYS A 51 -16.32 -8.99 -5.21
CA LYS A 51 -17.01 -9.60 -6.36
C LYS A 51 -17.35 -8.59 -7.45
N SER A 52 -17.85 -7.41 -7.07
CA SER A 52 -18.29 -6.40 -8.03
C SER A 52 -17.18 -5.41 -8.40
N GLY A 53 -16.16 -5.26 -7.55
CA GLY A 53 -15.17 -4.20 -7.71
C GLY A 53 -15.73 -2.79 -7.45
N LEU A 54 -16.94 -2.66 -6.92
CA LEU A 54 -17.56 -1.39 -6.53
C LEU A 54 -17.28 -1.07 -5.06
N LEU A 55 -17.51 0.17 -4.65
CA LEU A 55 -17.44 0.57 -3.24
C LEU A 55 -18.45 -0.24 -2.42
N THR A 56 -18.08 -0.58 -1.18
CA THR A 56 -18.99 -1.23 -0.23
C THR A 56 -19.43 -0.24 0.84
N VAL A 57 -20.73 -0.24 1.12
CA VAL A 57 -21.33 0.48 2.25
C VAL A 57 -21.13 -0.23 3.59
N LYS A 58 -20.68 -1.48 3.57
CA LYS A 58 -20.37 -2.31 4.75
C LYS A 58 -18.85 -2.32 5.01
N ALA A 59 -18.21 -1.16 4.90
CA ALA A 59 -16.80 -1.02 5.18
C ALA A 59 -16.51 -1.45 6.63
N ARG A 60 -15.39 -2.14 6.86
CA ARG A 60 -14.94 -2.57 8.19
C ARG A 60 -13.73 -1.75 8.62
N SER A 61 -13.82 -0.43 8.47
CA SER A 61 -12.70 0.50 8.65
C SER A 61 -12.14 0.44 10.07
N GLU A 62 -12.98 0.30 11.08
CA GLU A 62 -12.60 0.16 12.49
C GLU A 62 -11.78 -1.10 12.73
N MET A 63 -12.19 -2.21 12.13
CA MET A 63 -11.48 -3.49 12.23
C MET A 63 -10.12 -3.43 11.54
N VAL A 64 -10.05 -2.80 10.36
CA VAL A 64 -8.78 -2.58 9.65
C VAL A 64 -7.87 -1.66 10.47
N ASN A 65 -8.40 -0.56 11.02
CA ASN A 65 -7.64 0.35 11.86
C ASN A 65 -7.09 -0.34 13.11
N SER A 66 -7.94 -1.10 13.80
CA SER A 66 -7.54 -1.86 14.98
C SER A 66 -6.49 -2.93 14.65
N TYR A 67 -6.60 -3.61 13.51
CA TYR A 67 -5.58 -4.55 13.04
C TYR A 67 -4.26 -3.84 12.74
N MET A 68 -4.31 -2.69 12.08
CA MET A 68 -3.12 -1.90 11.78
C MET A 68 -2.43 -1.42 13.06
N GLU A 69 -3.17 -0.87 14.01
CA GLU A 69 -2.64 -0.32 15.26
C GLU A 69 -2.10 -1.42 16.20
N ARG A 70 -2.84 -2.52 16.38
CA ARG A 70 -2.56 -3.50 17.44
C ARG A 70 -1.72 -4.70 16.99
N ILE A 71 -1.64 -4.95 15.69
CA ILE A 71 -0.95 -6.12 15.13
C ILE A 71 0.17 -5.70 14.19
N VAL A 72 -0.09 -4.79 13.26
CA VAL A 72 0.92 -4.42 12.25
C VAL A 72 1.91 -3.39 12.79
N ALA A 73 1.45 -2.30 13.39
CA ALA A 73 2.30 -1.21 13.83
C ALA A 73 3.40 -1.64 14.81
N PRO A 74 3.17 -2.55 15.78
CA PRO A 74 4.21 -2.99 16.70
C PRO A 74 5.36 -3.78 16.05
N LEU A 75 5.19 -4.24 14.80
CA LEU A 75 6.25 -4.90 14.03
C LEU A 75 7.23 -3.90 13.39
N PHE A 76 6.88 -2.60 13.40
CA PHE A 76 7.64 -1.57 12.74
C PHE A 76 8.03 -0.42 13.67
N TYR A 77 9.13 0.26 13.33
CA TYR A 77 9.41 1.56 13.94
C TYR A 77 8.43 2.61 13.42
N GLU A 78 7.99 3.49 14.31
CA GLU A 78 6.98 4.52 14.04
C GLU A 78 7.31 5.38 12.81
N GLN A 79 8.60 5.69 12.61
CA GLN A 79 9.10 6.45 11.44
C GLN A 79 8.77 5.82 10.08
N TYR A 80 8.44 4.53 10.04
CA TYR A 80 8.06 3.82 8.81
C TYR A 80 6.56 3.71 8.58
N LEU A 81 5.76 4.21 9.53
CA LEU A 81 4.30 4.13 9.50
C LEU A 81 3.72 5.54 9.31
N VAL A 82 2.50 5.56 8.79
CA VAL A 82 1.72 6.79 8.67
C VAL A 82 0.44 6.59 9.47
N ASP A 83 0.14 7.54 10.33
CA ASP A 83 -1.07 7.54 11.13
C ASP A 83 -2.31 7.49 10.23
N MET A 84 -3.26 6.68 10.68
CA MET A 84 -4.50 6.44 9.99
C MET A 84 -5.66 6.85 10.89
N ASN A 85 -6.56 7.65 10.33
CA ASN A 85 -7.75 8.12 11.02
C ASN A 85 -9.01 7.59 10.33
N ILE A 86 -10.01 7.25 11.11
CA ILE A 86 -11.32 6.91 10.59
C ILE A 86 -12.14 8.18 10.48
N VAL A 87 -12.59 8.48 9.27
CA VAL A 87 -13.41 9.65 8.96
C VAL A 87 -14.74 9.20 8.35
N GLU A 88 -15.75 10.07 8.41
CA GLU A 88 -17.06 9.84 7.81
C GLU A 88 -17.35 10.85 6.70
N PHE A 89 -18.19 10.44 5.76
CA PHE A 89 -18.69 11.25 4.66
C PHE A 89 -20.19 11.06 4.54
N ASP A 90 -20.91 12.05 4.01
CA ASP A 90 -22.24 11.80 3.45
C ASP A 90 -22.13 10.85 2.25
N THR A 91 -23.05 9.89 2.16
CA THR A 91 -23.06 8.91 1.05
C THR A 91 -23.22 9.59 -0.32
N ILE A 92 -23.92 10.73 -0.36
CA ILE A 92 -24.08 11.54 -1.56
C ILE A 92 -22.72 12.10 -2.00
N ASP A 93 -21.90 12.55 -1.05
CA ASP A 93 -20.56 13.06 -1.37
C ASP A 93 -19.63 11.94 -1.82
N VAL A 94 -19.72 10.77 -1.19
CA VAL A 94 -18.97 9.58 -1.65
C VAL A 94 -19.34 9.19 -3.06
N HIS A 95 -20.61 9.32 -3.46
CA HIS A 95 -21.02 9.09 -4.85
C HIS A 95 -20.30 10.02 -5.83
N GLN A 96 -20.17 11.31 -5.51
CA GLN A 96 -19.44 12.24 -6.37
C GLN A 96 -17.93 11.93 -6.38
N LEU A 97 -17.33 11.70 -5.22
CA LEU A 97 -15.92 11.30 -5.12
C LEU A 97 -15.64 9.99 -5.87
N ALA A 98 -16.58 9.04 -5.85
CA ALA A 98 -16.46 7.76 -6.52
C ALA A 98 -16.52 7.84 -8.05
N LYS A 99 -16.74 9.04 -8.63
CA LYS A 99 -16.58 9.29 -10.08
C LYS A 99 -15.12 9.46 -10.50
N ILE A 100 -14.26 9.90 -9.58
CA ILE A 100 -12.85 10.20 -9.83
C ILE A 100 -12.05 9.02 -10.44
N PRO A 101 -12.25 7.75 -10.05
CA PRO A 101 -11.54 6.62 -10.66
C PRO A 101 -11.79 6.44 -12.16
N SER A 102 -12.91 6.96 -12.69
CA SER A 102 -13.23 6.93 -14.13
C SER A 102 -12.49 8.00 -14.94
N LEU A 103 -11.80 8.93 -14.28
CA LEU A 103 -11.10 10.02 -14.94
C LEU A 103 -9.71 9.60 -15.43
N PRO A 104 -9.20 10.24 -16.50
CA PRO A 104 -7.81 10.11 -16.94
C PRO A 104 -6.78 10.20 -15.81
N ALA A 105 -5.70 9.42 -15.94
CA ALA A 105 -4.62 9.38 -14.97
C ALA A 105 -4.01 10.78 -14.74
N ASN A 106 -3.72 11.10 -13.48
CA ASN A 106 -3.23 12.41 -13.02
C ASN A 106 -4.17 13.61 -13.24
N GLN A 107 -5.39 13.42 -13.75
CA GLN A 107 -6.36 14.50 -13.81
C GLN A 107 -6.70 14.96 -12.38
N LYS A 108 -6.62 16.28 -12.18
CA LYS A 108 -6.94 16.95 -10.93
C LYS A 108 -8.23 17.73 -11.09
N ILE A 109 -9.15 17.50 -10.17
CA ILE A 109 -10.39 18.25 -10.05
C ILE A 109 -10.19 19.30 -8.96
N GLU A 110 -10.22 20.58 -9.33
CA GLU A 110 -9.86 21.64 -8.39
C GLU A 110 -11.01 22.01 -7.44
N ARG A 111 -12.27 21.83 -7.84
CA ARG A 111 -13.43 22.08 -6.97
C ARG A 111 -14.29 20.84 -6.83
N PHE A 112 -14.84 20.63 -5.65
CA PHE A 112 -15.71 19.48 -5.39
C PHE A 112 -16.98 19.53 -6.26
N GLU A 113 -17.49 20.75 -6.52
CA GLU A 113 -18.68 20.97 -7.34
C GLU A 113 -18.52 20.47 -8.78
N ASP A 114 -17.29 20.51 -9.33
CA ASP A 114 -17.02 20.09 -10.70
C ASP A 114 -17.31 18.57 -10.91
N LEU A 115 -17.38 17.79 -9.82
CA LEU A 115 -17.75 16.37 -9.89
C LEU A 115 -19.25 16.15 -10.18
N PHE A 116 -20.09 17.14 -9.92
CA PHE A 116 -21.53 17.04 -10.18
C PHE A 116 -21.86 17.13 -11.67
N ASP A 117 -21.00 17.76 -12.45
CA ASP A 117 -21.12 17.85 -13.91
C ASP A 117 -20.77 16.53 -14.61
N LEU A 118 -20.12 15.60 -13.89
CA LEU A 118 -19.77 14.29 -14.40
C LEU A 118 -20.99 13.34 -14.37
N PRO A 119 -21.15 12.46 -15.37
CA PRO A 119 -22.24 11.49 -15.40
C PRO A 119 -22.27 10.58 -14.16
N ASP A 120 -23.46 10.16 -13.74
CA ASP A 120 -23.61 9.30 -12.56
C ASP A 120 -23.05 7.89 -12.78
N GLU A 121 -23.04 7.39 -14.02
CA GLU A 121 -22.43 6.11 -14.40
C GLU A 121 -20.90 6.06 -14.18
N TYR A 122 -20.24 7.21 -13.98
CA TYR A 122 -18.82 7.23 -13.63
C TYR A 122 -18.58 6.78 -12.19
N SER A 123 -19.61 6.81 -11.34
CA SER A 123 -19.50 6.50 -9.93
C SER A 123 -19.32 5.00 -9.71
N PHE A 124 -18.27 4.66 -8.96
CA PHE A 124 -18.04 3.31 -8.48
C PHE A 124 -18.85 2.95 -7.23
N LEU A 125 -19.75 3.84 -6.77
CA LEU A 125 -20.72 3.50 -5.73
C LEU A 125 -21.93 2.80 -6.36
N PRO A 126 -22.41 1.67 -5.82
CA PRO A 126 -23.55 0.95 -6.41
C PRO A 126 -24.79 1.85 -6.54
N LEU A 127 -25.33 2.00 -7.76
CA LEU A 127 -26.46 2.90 -8.03
C LEU A 127 -27.75 2.52 -7.29
N ASN A 128 -27.91 1.24 -6.91
CA ASN A 128 -29.02 0.78 -6.07
C ASN A 128 -28.97 1.33 -4.62
N THR A 129 -27.87 2.00 -4.25
CA THR A 129 -27.78 2.82 -3.02
C THR A 129 -28.71 4.04 -3.10
N PHE A 130 -29.16 4.41 -4.30
CA PHE A 130 -30.04 5.53 -4.55
C PHE A 130 -31.36 5.03 -5.14
N GLN A 131 -32.48 5.37 -4.50
CA GLN A 131 -33.82 5.16 -5.03
C GLN A 131 -34.44 6.50 -5.41
N ARG A 132 -35.12 6.57 -6.55
CA ARG A 132 -35.92 7.74 -6.91
C ARG A 132 -37.36 7.53 -6.45
N VAL A 133 -37.85 8.38 -5.57
CA VAL A 133 -39.24 8.38 -5.12
C VAL A 133 -39.82 9.76 -5.39
N HIS A 134 -40.88 9.84 -6.18
CA HIS A 134 -41.53 11.11 -6.58
C HIS A 134 -40.58 12.19 -7.14
N GLY A 135 -39.59 11.78 -7.94
CA GLY A 135 -38.61 12.71 -8.55
C GLY A 135 -37.46 13.13 -7.62
N ALA A 136 -37.52 12.80 -6.32
CA ALA A 136 -36.43 13.02 -5.38
C ALA A 136 -35.54 11.78 -5.25
N VAL A 137 -34.22 11.98 -5.20
CA VAL A 137 -33.25 10.91 -4.95
C VAL A 137 -33.15 10.67 -3.44
N ILE A 138 -33.52 9.46 -2.99
CA ILE A 138 -33.47 9.00 -1.61
C ILE A 138 -32.35 7.95 -1.47
N VAL A 139 -31.48 8.11 -0.47
CA VAL A 139 -30.43 7.14 -0.14
C VAL A 139 -31.03 5.96 0.62
N THR A 140 -30.82 4.74 0.15
CA THR A 140 -31.45 3.51 0.68
C THR A 140 -30.79 2.93 1.94
N ASN A 141 -29.85 3.66 2.56
CA ASN A 141 -29.01 3.33 3.74
C ASN A 141 -27.64 2.71 3.34
N PRO A 142 -26.51 3.15 3.93
CA PRO A 142 -26.33 4.15 4.99
C PRO A 142 -26.32 5.60 4.50
N LYS A 143 -26.68 6.54 5.40
CA LYS A 143 -26.53 7.99 5.16
C LYS A 143 -25.07 8.44 5.21
N ARG A 144 -24.26 7.77 6.03
CA ARG A 144 -22.84 8.03 6.24
C ARG A 144 -22.00 6.84 5.81
N MET A 145 -20.84 7.10 5.23
CA MET A 145 -19.85 6.08 4.91
C MET A 145 -18.51 6.42 5.56
N THR A 146 -17.84 5.40 6.08
CA THR A 146 -16.51 5.56 6.67
C THR A 146 -15.41 5.37 5.64
N SER A 147 -14.33 6.12 5.77
CA SER A 147 -13.09 5.95 5.01
C SER A 147 -11.87 5.99 5.94
N LEU A 148 -10.75 5.44 5.48
CA LEU A 148 -9.47 5.56 6.17
C LEU A 148 -8.69 6.74 5.57
N GLN A 149 -8.44 7.76 6.38
CA GLN A 149 -7.69 8.96 6.02
C GLN A 149 -6.23 8.85 6.49
N MET A 150 -5.30 9.19 5.61
CA MET A 150 -3.87 9.26 5.93
C MET A 150 -3.18 10.34 5.09
N LEU A 151 -1.97 10.75 5.47
CA LEU A 151 -1.17 11.66 4.64
C LEU A 151 -0.88 11.04 3.26
N ASP A 152 -0.88 11.87 2.21
CA ASP A 152 -0.50 11.39 0.89
C ASP A 152 1.01 11.14 0.82
N ALA A 153 1.40 9.87 0.90
CA ALA A 153 2.79 9.44 0.82
C ALA A 153 3.46 9.71 -0.55
N THR A 154 2.79 10.35 -1.52
CA THR A 154 3.39 10.76 -2.80
C THR A 154 3.82 12.23 -2.85
N GLN A 155 3.56 13.01 -1.79
CA GLN A 155 4.03 14.39 -1.65
C GLN A 155 4.53 14.65 -0.23
N LEU A 156 5.53 15.51 -0.06
CA LEU A 156 5.93 15.99 1.27
C LEU A 156 4.97 17.11 1.73
N PRO A 157 4.67 17.20 3.04
CA PRO A 157 4.02 18.38 3.60
C PRO A 157 4.85 19.63 3.31
N MET A 158 4.20 20.74 2.95
CA MET A 158 4.88 21.99 2.55
C MET A 158 5.80 22.56 3.65
N THR A 159 5.58 22.21 4.91
CA THR A 159 6.37 22.66 6.07
C THR A 159 7.75 22.01 6.17
N VAL A 160 8.01 20.97 5.38
CA VAL A 160 9.27 20.21 5.38
C VAL A 160 10.20 20.66 4.25
N ALA A 161 9.68 21.42 3.28
CA ALA A 161 10.48 22.07 2.25
C ALA A 161 10.91 23.45 2.78
N ASP A 162 12.18 23.59 3.18
CA ASP A 162 12.79 24.83 3.70
C ASP A 162 12.81 25.98 2.67
N GLY A 163 11.65 26.48 2.24
CA GLY A 163 11.49 27.62 1.34
C GLY A 163 11.95 27.38 -0.11
N ILE A 164 12.67 26.29 -0.39
CA ILE A 164 13.08 25.88 -1.73
C ILE A 164 12.07 24.82 -2.21
N HIS A 165 11.25 25.17 -3.20
CA HIS A 165 10.37 24.23 -3.89
C HIS A 165 11.21 23.20 -4.67
N SER A 166 11.70 22.16 -4.00
CA SER A 166 12.30 21.00 -4.66
C SER A 166 11.22 19.97 -4.98
N SER A 167 11.16 19.52 -6.24
CA SER A 167 10.27 18.43 -6.65
C SER A 167 10.53 17.16 -5.84
N THR A 168 9.46 16.43 -5.53
CA THR A 168 9.51 15.17 -4.77
C THR A 168 9.39 13.98 -5.72
N ILE A 169 10.39 13.08 -5.69
CA ILE A 169 10.31 11.76 -6.35
C ILE A 169 9.90 10.71 -5.33
N THR A 170 8.78 10.05 -5.56
CA THR A 170 8.30 8.92 -4.75
C THR A 170 8.32 7.64 -5.57
N VAL A 171 8.93 6.57 -5.03
CA VAL A 171 8.97 5.23 -5.60
C VAL A 171 8.18 4.28 -4.69
N GLU A 172 7.06 3.75 -5.18
CA GLU A 172 6.32 2.68 -4.52
C GLU A 172 6.88 1.32 -4.97
N ILE A 173 7.28 0.45 -4.03
CA ILE A 173 7.79 -0.91 -4.27
C ILE A 173 6.96 -1.92 -3.50
N LYS A 174 6.47 -2.99 -4.16
CA LYS A 174 5.93 -4.18 -3.50
C LYS A 174 7.00 -5.26 -3.44
N PRO A 175 7.68 -5.45 -2.29
CA PRO A 175 8.90 -6.25 -2.22
C PRO A 175 8.65 -7.76 -2.32
N LYS A 176 7.40 -8.21 -2.13
CA LYS A 176 6.99 -9.62 -2.07
C LYS A 176 7.77 -10.40 -0.98
N GLN A 177 7.74 -11.73 -1.06
CA GLN A 177 8.32 -12.61 -0.04
C GLN A 177 9.84 -12.74 -0.19
N GLY A 178 10.60 -12.33 0.82
CA GLY A 178 12.06 -12.29 0.82
C GLY A 178 12.77 -13.55 1.33
N PHE A 179 12.07 -14.69 1.42
CA PHE A 179 12.63 -15.96 1.88
C PHE A 179 12.01 -17.13 1.11
N PHE A 180 12.65 -18.30 1.11
CA PHE A 180 12.06 -19.52 0.55
C PHE A 180 10.99 -20.09 1.48
N GLN A 181 9.85 -20.50 0.92
CA GLN A 181 8.89 -21.25 1.74
C GLN A 181 9.44 -22.63 2.03
N ASN A 182 9.17 -23.12 3.24
CA ASN A 182 9.43 -24.50 3.58
C ASN A 182 8.24 -25.34 3.10
N HIS A 183 8.44 -26.20 2.11
CA HIS A 183 7.44 -27.18 1.71
C HIS A 183 7.87 -28.54 2.24
N ARG A 184 7.13 -29.07 3.22
CA ARG A 184 7.36 -30.43 3.71
C ARG A 184 7.27 -31.39 2.52
N ASN A 185 8.34 -32.15 2.28
CA ASN A 185 8.49 -33.13 1.20
C ASN A 185 8.63 -32.58 -0.23
N ALA A 186 8.83 -31.27 -0.42
CA ALA A 186 9.13 -30.72 -1.74
C ALA A 186 10.30 -29.73 -1.67
N ASN A 187 11.37 -30.02 -2.43
CA ASN A 187 12.46 -29.07 -2.62
C ASN A 187 12.15 -28.21 -3.85
N VAL A 188 11.75 -26.96 -3.62
CA VAL A 188 11.39 -26.02 -4.69
C VAL A 188 12.53 -25.00 -4.83
N PRO A 189 13.36 -25.06 -5.89
CA PRO A 189 14.56 -24.22 -6.03
C PRO A 189 14.24 -22.79 -6.49
N HIS A 190 12.97 -22.38 -6.46
CA HIS A 190 12.51 -21.08 -6.91
C HIS A 190 11.68 -20.39 -5.83
N CYS A 191 11.77 -19.07 -5.76
CA CYS A 191 10.91 -18.32 -4.85
C CYS A 191 9.48 -18.23 -5.42
N ASN A 192 8.50 -18.01 -4.55
CA ASN A 192 7.09 -17.94 -4.95
C ASN A 192 6.81 -16.88 -6.03
N ASN A 193 7.52 -15.75 -6.03
CA ASN A 193 7.33 -14.73 -7.05
C ASN A 193 7.73 -15.24 -8.45
N CYS A 194 8.87 -15.92 -8.54
CA CYS A 194 9.34 -16.48 -9.81
C CYS A 194 8.41 -17.57 -10.34
N ILE A 195 7.91 -18.45 -9.46
CA ILE A 195 6.93 -19.49 -9.84
C ILE A 195 5.64 -18.85 -10.34
N LEU A 196 5.12 -17.85 -9.63
CA LEU A 196 3.91 -17.12 -10.02
C LEU A 196 4.09 -16.34 -11.32
N GLN A 197 5.30 -15.85 -11.63
CA GLN A 197 5.57 -15.21 -12.92
C GLN A 197 5.49 -16.22 -14.06
N ILE A 198 6.09 -17.40 -13.90
CA ILE A 198 6.02 -18.47 -14.91
C ILE A 198 4.55 -18.81 -15.18
N GLU A 199 3.77 -19.08 -14.14
CA GLU A 199 2.34 -19.40 -14.28
C GLU A 199 1.56 -18.30 -15.01
N LYS A 200 1.76 -17.03 -14.65
CA LYS A 200 1.08 -15.90 -15.31
C LYS A 200 1.50 -15.72 -16.76
N SER A 201 2.77 -15.91 -17.07
CA SER A 201 3.31 -15.78 -18.42
C SER A 201 2.76 -16.84 -19.37
N CYS A 202 2.34 -18.00 -18.84
CA CYS A 202 1.75 -19.09 -19.62
C CYS A 202 0.26 -18.89 -19.98
N GLY A 203 -0.43 -17.86 -19.46
CA GLY A 203 -1.89 -17.77 -19.63
C GLY A 203 -2.55 -16.39 -19.59
N GLN A 204 -1.83 -15.28 -19.40
CA GLN A 204 -2.43 -13.93 -19.32
C GLN A 204 -1.67 -12.88 -20.13
N SER A 205 -2.40 -12.09 -20.93
CA SER A 205 -1.84 -11.02 -21.78
C SER A 205 -1.14 -9.89 -21.00
N HIS A 206 -1.59 -9.61 -19.77
CA HIS A 206 -1.01 -8.57 -18.90
C HIS A 206 0.34 -8.95 -18.24
N PHE A 207 0.80 -10.18 -18.40
CA PHE A 207 2.09 -10.66 -17.88
C PHE A 207 2.91 -11.35 -18.97
N SER A 208 2.73 -10.91 -20.23
CA SER A 208 3.37 -11.50 -21.41
C SER A 208 4.89 -11.41 -21.37
N GLN A 209 5.44 -10.42 -20.66
CA GLN A 209 6.87 -10.27 -20.44
C GLN A 209 7.27 -10.78 -19.05
N MET A 210 8.19 -11.75 -19.01
CA MET A 210 8.89 -12.09 -17.77
C MET A 210 9.84 -10.95 -17.40
N TYR A 211 9.95 -10.66 -16.10
CA TYR A 211 10.89 -9.66 -15.59
C TYR A 211 11.82 -10.26 -14.55
N ASP A 212 13.07 -9.79 -14.56
CA ASP A 212 14.19 -10.35 -13.78
C ASP A 212 14.16 -9.99 -12.28
N PHE A 213 13.06 -9.41 -11.79
CA PHE A 213 12.94 -9.10 -10.36
C PHE A 213 12.76 -10.38 -9.54
N CYS A 214 13.75 -10.65 -8.69
CA CYS A 214 13.67 -11.67 -7.66
C CYS A 214 13.64 -11.03 -6.26
N PRO A 215 12.60 -11.27 -5.45
CA PRO A 215 12.59 -10.86 -4.05
C PRO A 215 13.79 -11.38 -3.25
N MET A 216 14.29 -12.58 -3.56
CA MET A 216 15.48 -13.11 -2.87
C MET A 216 16.73 -12.27 -3.12
N ASP A 217 16.82 -11.59 -4.27
CA ASP A 217 17.89 -10.65 -4.58
C ASP A 217 17.70 -9.33 -3.82
N LEU A 218 16.48 -8.80 -3.79
CA LEU A 218 16.12 -7.62 -2.99
C LEU A 218 16.43 -7.82 -1.51
N PHE A 219 16.11 -8.98 -0.94
CA PHE A 219 16.32 -9.30 0.48
C PHE A 219 17.68 -9.98 0.77
N SER A 220 18.59 -10.04 -0.21
CA SER A 220 19.83 -10.83 -0.09
C SER A 220 20.87 -10.28 0.90
N GLY A 221 20.80 -9.00 1.24
CA GLY A 221 21.91 -8.31 1.91
C GLY A 221 23.16 -8.15 1.04
N ASN A 222 23.09 -8.42 -0.25
CA ASN A 222 24.17 -8.16 -1.20
C ASN A 222 23.79 -6.94 -2.08
N TYR A 223 24.67 -5.94 -2.13
CA TYR A 223 24.40 -4.69 -2.86
C TYR A 223 24.11 -4.95 -4.35
N SER A 224 24.95 -5.74 -5.02
CA SER A 224 24.83 -5.99 -6.46
C SER A 224 23.51 -6.68 -6.80
N ARG A 225 23.13 -7.69 -6.01
CA ARG A 225 21.84 -8.39 -6.17
C ARG A 225 20.65 -7.46 -5.90
N MET A 226 20.69 -6.69 -4.82
CA MET A 226 19.62 -5.73 -4.49
C MET A 226 19.47 -4.68 -5.60
N HIS A 227 20.59 -4.12 -6.06
CA HIS A 227 20.63 -3.16 -7.15
C HIS A 227 20.02 -3.73 -8.42
N LYS A 228 20.43 -4.94 -8.82
CA LYS A 228 19.84 -5.65 -9.97
C LYS A 228 18.33 -5.80 -9.82
N ALA A 229 17.85 -6.23 -8.64
CA ALA A 229 16.42 -6.41 -8.40
C ALA A 229 15.63 -5.09 -8.56
N ILE A 230 16.12 -3.99 -8.01
CA ILE A 230 15.45 -2.68 -8.12
C ILE A 230 15.53 -2.17 -9.57
N HIS A 231 16.68 -2.31 -10.23
CA HIS A 231 16.84 -1.97 -11.65
C HIS A 231 15.86 -2.75 -12.55
N SER A 232 15.67 -4.05 -12.31
CA SER A 232 14.67 -4.84 -13.03
C SER A 232 13.24 -4.31 -12.86
N LEU A 233 12.90 -3.78 -11.67
CA LEU A 233 11.61 -3.13 -11.44
C LEU A 233 11.48 -1.77 -12.15
N PHE A 234 12.57 -1.05 -12.38
CA PHE A 234 12.56 0.19 -13.17
C PHE A 234 12.38 -0.09 -14.66
N LEU A 235 12.88 -1.21 -15.16
CA LEU A 235 12.68 -1.60 -16.55
C LEU A 235 11.27 -2.15 -16.81
N VAL A 236 10.79 -3.02 -15.91
CA VAL A 236 9.49 -3.67 -16.04
C VAL A 236 8.78 -3.63 -14.67
N PRO A 237 7.95 -2.60 -14.41
CA PRO A 237 7.38 -2.36 -13.08
C PRO A 237 6.39 -3.42 -12.61
N HIS A 238 5.59 -3.97 -13.55
CA HIS A 238 4.41 -4.74 -13.22
C HIS A 238 3.59 -4.06 -12.09
N ARG A 239 2.93 -4.85 -11.25
CA ARG A 239 2.24 -4.34 -10.05
C ARG A 239 3.18 -4.17 -8.85
N ASN A 240 4.49 -4.17 -9.10
CA ASN A 240 5.54 -4.19 -8.09
C ASN A 240 6.27 -2.86 -7.96
N LEU A 241 6.18 -1.97 -8.94
CA LEU A 241 6.75 -0.63 -8.86
C LEU A 241 5.83 0.45 -9.46
N ARG A 242 5.80 1.62 -8.81
CA ARG A 242 5.24 2.86 -9.37
C ARG A 242 6.13 4.03 -9.00
N ILE A 243 6.30 5.01 -9.88
CA ILE A 243 7.05 6.24 -9.61
C ILE A 243 6.13 7.44 -9.77
N PHE A 244 6.24 8.38 -8.84
CA PHE A 244 5.50 9.62 -8.81
C PHE A 244 6.46 10.81 -8.72
N ILE A 245 6.16 11.88 -9.46
CA ILE A 245 6.80 13.19 -9.33
C ILE A 245 5.73 14.18 -8.85
N ASP A 246 5.96 14.78 -7.68
CA ASP A 246 5.02 15.73 -7.06
C ASP A 246 3.59 15.18 -7.02
N GLY A 247 3.48 13.90 -6.65
CA GLY A 247 2.21 13.19 -6.59
C GLY A 247 1.52 12.95 -7.94
N ASN A 248 2.20 13.06 -9.07
CA ASN A 248 1.69 12.59 -10.37
C ASN A 248 2.41 11.30 -10.74
N GLN A 249 1.67 10.25 -11.12
CA GLN A 249 2.26 8.98 -11.55
C GLN A 249 2.92 9.16 -12.92
N VAL A 250 4.23 8.93 -12.97
CA VAL A 250 5.02 9.04 -14.20
C VAL A 250 5.43 7.69 -14.76
N HIS A 251 5.56 6.67 -13.90
CA HIS A 251 6.02 5.34 -14.30
C HIS A 251 5.27 4.23 -13.57
N SER A 252 4.80 3.23 -14.32
CA SER A 252 4.04 2.07 -13.83
C SER A 252 3.86 1.04 -14.94
N ASP A 253 3.24 -0.11 -14.65
CA ASP A 253 2.87 -1.10 -15.66
C ASP A 253 1.87 -0.56 -16.69
N GLU A 254 0.89 0.22 -16.24
CA GLU A 254 -0.16 0.77 -17.11
C GLU A 254 0.33 1.98 -17.93
N LYS A 255 1.43 2.59 -17.49
CA LYS A 255 2.06 3.75 -18.12
C LYS A 255 3.58 3.65 -17.91
N PRO A 256 4.27 2.77 -18.66
CA PRO A 256 5.71 2.64 -18.57
C PRO A 256 6.36 3.89 -19.18
N LEU A 257 7.53 4.23 -18.65
CA LEU A 257 8.41 5.23 -19.25
C LEU A 257 9.37 4.46 -20.14
N GLU A 258 9.68 5.04 -21.29
CA GLU A 258 10.77 4.55 -22.14
C GLU A 258 12.10 4.73 -21.41
N LYS A 259 13.03 3.80 -21.64
CA LYS A 259 14.30 3.74 -20.92
C LYS A 259 15.14 5.00 -21.19
N GLU A 260 15.03 5.51 -22.41
CA GLU A 260 15.80 6.63 -22.97
C GLU A 260 15.46 7.96 -22.28
N ILE A 261 14.19 8.14 -21.90
CA ILE A 261 13.69 9.37 -21.28
C ILE A 261 13.65 9.30 -19.75
N PHE A 262 14.06 8.18 -19.16
CA PHE A 262 13.87 7.92 -17.73
C PHE A 262 14.63 8.94 -16.86
N SER A 263 15.93 9.11 -17.13
CA SER A 263 16.78 10.08 -16.40
C SER A 263 16.33 11.51 -16.65
N GLU A 264 15.98 11.88 -17.89
CA GLU A 264 15.48 13.22 -18.21
C GLU A 264 14.16 13.55 -17.51
N THR A 265 13.24 12.58 -17.46
CA THR A 265 11.95 12.75 -16.79
C THR A 265 12.10 12.91 -15.29
N LEU A 266 12.99 12.12 -14.67
CA LEU A 266 13.20 12.17 -13.21
C LEU A 266 14.10 13.33 -12.77
N PHE A 267 15.09 13.69 -13.59
CA PHE A 267 16.15 14.65 -13.30
C PHE A 267 16.35 15.60 -14.49
N PRO A 268 15.38 16.51 -14.73
CA PRO A 268 15.37 17.35 -15.93
C PRO A 268 16.52 18.36 -16.01
N ARG A 269 17.25 18.60 -14.92
CA ARG A 269 18.44 19.46 -14.90
C ARG A 269 19.74 18.64 -14.97
N ASN A 270 19.62 17.34 -15.28
CA ASN A 270 20.73 16.39 -15.35
C ASN A 270 21.56 16.34 -14.05
N GLU A 271 20.91 16.56 -12.92
CA GLU A 271 21.52 16.59 -11.59
C GLU A 271 21.85 15.19 -11.06
N ALA A 272 21.20 14.14 -11.56
CA ALA A 272 21.38 12.75 -11.17
C ALA A 272 20.89 11.80 -12.26
N THR A 273 21.18 10.51 -12.10
CA THR A 273 20.74 9.44 -12.99
C THR A 273 19.75 8.49 -12.32
N SER A 274 19.09 7.64 -13.12
CA SER A 274 18.30 6.53 -12.59
C SER A 274 19.13 5.56 -11.74
N ASP A 275 20.42 5.36 -12.05
CA ASP A 275 21.34 4.51 -11.27
C ASP A 275 21.64 5.11 -9.89
N ASP A 276 21.78 6.44 -9.79
CA ASP A 276 21.94 7.14 -8.52
C ASP A 276 20.70 6.95 -7.64
N LEU A 277 19.51 7.04 -8.23
CA LEU A 277 18.24 6.77 -7.54
C LEU A 277 18.15 5.31 -7.06
N ILE A 278 18.52 4.35 -7.90
CA ILE A 278 18.52 2.92 -7.52
C ILE A 278 19.52 2.67 -6.39
N SER A 279 20.70 3.27 -6.45
CA SER A 279 21.72 3.21 -5.39
C SER A 279 21.20 3.79 -4.08
N ALA A 280 20.52 4.95 -4.12
CA ALA A 280 19.89 5.58 -2.97
C ALA A 280 18.81 4.68 -2.34
N LEU A 281 17.97 4.06 -3.17
CA LEU A 281 16.97 3.08 -2.75
C LEU A 281 17.61 1.89 -2.05
N CYS A 282 18.71 1.34 -2.60
CA CYS A 282 19.43 0.23 -1.97
C CYS A 282 19.89 0.58 -0.55
N PHE A 283 20.51 1.75 -0.37
CA PHE A 283 20.99 2.21 0.92
C PHE A 283 19.86 2.40 1.93
N ALA A 284 18.83 3.11 1.52
CA ALA A 284 17.77 3.49 2.45
C ALA A 284 16.82 2.32 2.79
N LEU A 285 16.54 1.40 1.85
CA LEU A 285 15.76 0.19 2.15
C LEU A 285 16.51 -0.75 3.11
N SER A 286 17.83 -0.86 2.97
CA SER A 286 18.68 -1.74 3.78
C SER A 286 19.20 -1.11 5.07
N GLY A 287 19.06 0.22 5.23
CA GLY A 287 19.57 1.00 6.35
C GLY A 287 21.09 1.26 6.30
N ASN A 288 21.72 1.14 5.13
CA ASN A 288 23.16 1.38 4.95
C ASN A 288 23.45 2.81 4.50
N GLN A 289 24.69 3.24 4.71
CA GLN A 289 25.20 4.55 4.26
C GLN A 289 26.25 4.41 3.13
N SER A 290 26.71 3.19 2.86
CA SER A 290 27.68 2.92 1.78
C SER A 290 27.62 1.46 1.34
N LYS A 291 28.32 1.14 0.24
CA LYS A 291 28.48 -0.23 -0.25
C LYS A 291 29.40 -1.09 0.64
N LYS A 292 30.21 -0.48 1.52
CA LYS A 292 31.15 -1.21 2.40
C LYS A 292 30.36 -1.94 3.48
N LYS A 293 30.63 -3.23 3.66
CA LYS A 293 29.91 -4.11 4.62
C LYS A 293 28.38 -4.05 4.44
N PHE A 294 27.92 -3.98 3.19
CA PHE A 294 26.50 -3.93 2.90
C PHE A 294 25.82 -5.22 3.38
N HIS A 295 24.78 -5.06 4.21
CA HIS A 295 23.88 -6.13 4.65
C HIS A 295 22.54 -5.50 5.04
N ILE A 296 21.45 -6.26 5.08
CA ILE A 296 20.18 -5.71 5.57
C ILE A 296 20.28 -5.52 7.08
N ARG A 297 20.08 -4.29 7.56
CA ARG A 297 20.02 -4.02 9.00
C ARG A 297 18.65 -4.40 9.54
N ASN A 298 18.61 -5.02 10.73
CA ASN A 298 17.35 -5.35 11.41
C ASN A 298 16.49 -4.11 11.68
N SER A 299 17.11 -2.97 11.94
CA SER A 299 16.45 -1.67 12.12
C SER A 299 15.94 -1.04 10.83
N SER A 300 16.32 -1.56 9.66
CA SER A 300 15.84 -1.03 8.38
C SER A 300 14.43 -1.52 8.08
N VAL A 301 13.72 -0.77 7.24
CA VAL A 301 12.38 -1.18 6.79
C VAL A 301 12.39 -2.57 6.13
N LEU A 302 13.46 -2.96 5.43
CA LEU A 302 13.53 -4.25 4.75
C LEU A 302 13.86 -5.37 5.73
N GLY A 303 14.67 -5.08 6.74
CA GLY A 303 14.91 -5.97 7.88
C GLY A 303 13.62 -6.27 8.65
N GLN A 304 12.88 -5.25 9.05
CA GLN A 304 11.61 -5.40 9.80
C GLN A 304 10.56 -6.19 9.00
N ILE A 305 10.41 -5.90 7.69
CA ILE A 305 9.51 -6.69 6.84
C ILE A 305 9.97 -8.15 6.74
N LEU A 306 11.26 -8.41 6.53
CA LEU A 306 11.75 -9.77 6.41
C LEU A 306 11.52 -10.57 7.70
N GLN A 307 11.75 -9.95 8.86
CA GLN A 307 11.46 -10.55 10.16
C GLN A 307 9.97 -10.87 10.32
N ALA A 308 9.10 -9.90 10.00
CA ALA A 308 7.66 -10.07 10.08
C ALA A 308 7.11 -11.11 9.07
N GLN A 309 7.75 -11.25 7.91
CA GLN A 309 7.44 -12.30 6.92
C GLN A 309 7.85 -13.69 7.41
N LYS A 310 8.99 -13.82 8.09
CA LYS A 310 9.54 -15.08 8.60
C LYS A 310 8.82 -15.61 9.85
N VAL A 311 7.84 -14.88 10.38
CA VAL A 311 6.88 -15.40 11.35
C VAL A 311 6.11 -16.61 10.78
N ASP A 312 5.99 -16.72 9.45
CA ASP A 312 5.53 -17.93 8.81
C ASP A 312 6.61 -19.03 8.81
N GLU A 313 6.37 -20.05 9.63
CA GLU A 313 7.23 -21.22 9.81
C GLU A 313 6.74 -22.44 9.01
N ILE A 314 5.51 -22.40 8.47
CA ILE A 314 4.80 -23.60 7.97
C ILE A 314 4.50 -23.57 6.47
N GLY A 315 4.43 -22.38 5.86
CA GLY A 315 4.03 -22.21 4.46
C GLY A 315 2.56 -22.59 4.19
N ILE A 316 2.11 -22.36 2.95
CA ILE A 316 0.70 -22.55 2.57
C ILE A 316 0.25 -24.01 2.61
N VAL A 317 1.12 -24.96 2.25
CA VAL A 317 0.76 -26.38 2.12
C VAL A 317 0.41 -26.96 3.50
N GLU A 318 1.29 -26.78 4.48
CA GLU A 318 0.98 -27.22 5.84
C GLU A 318 -0.16 -26.39 6.41
N ALA A 319 -0.21 -25.06 6.21
CA ALA A 319 -1.32 -24.23 6.70
C ALA A 319 -2.70 -24.74 6.20
N HIS A 320 -2.79 -25.13 4.93
CA HIS A 320 -4.00 -25.73 4.38
C HIS A 320 -4.33 -27.06 5.06
N ALA A 321 -3.34 -27.95 5.23
CA ALA A 321 -3.54 -29.23 5.92
C ALA A 321 -3.96 -29.05 7.39
N ILE A 322 -3.40 -28.07 8.10
CA ILE A 322 -3.84 -27.69 9.46
C ILE A 322 -5.28 -27.22 9.45
N TYR A 323 -5.62 -26.33 8.53
CA TYR A 323 -6.96 -25.78 8.42
C TYR A 323 -7.98 -26.88 8.14
N ASP A 324 -7.71 -27.80 7.21
CA ASP A 324 -8.68 -28.85 6.84
C ASP A 324 -9.01 -29.79 8.01
N ARG A 325 -7.98 -30.25 8.73
CA ARG A 325 -8.13 -31.18 9.87
C ARG A 325 -8.73 -30.55 11.12
N MET A 326 -8.82 -29.21 11.17
CA MET A 326 -9.35 -28.47 12.31
C MET A 326 -10.87 -28.60 12.43
N ASP A 327 -11.36 -28.70 13.67
CA ASP A 327 -12.79 -28.79 13.97
C ASP A 327 -13.54 -27.47 13.66
N PRO A 328 -14.86 -27.51 13.44
CA PRO A 328 -15.64 -26.32 13.08
C PRO A 328 -15.60 -25.19 14.12
N HIS A 329 -15.49 -25.52 15.41
CA HIS A 329 -15.46 -24.51 16.47
C HIS A 329 -14.15 -23.73 16.44
N THR A 330 -13.01 -24.41 16.35
CA THR A 330 -11.70 -23.76 16.23
C THR A 330 -11.58 -22.96 14.92
N LYS A 331 -12.15 -23.44 13.81
CA LYS A 331 -12.27 -22.67 12.56
C LYS A 331 -13.05 -21.38 12.75
N SER A 332 -14.18 -21.42 13.47
CA SER A 332 -14.97 -20.22 13.78
C SER A 332 -14.16 -19.20 14.58
N THR A 333 -13.42 -19.65 15.59
CA THR A 333 -12.52 -18.82 16.40
C THR A 333 -11.40 -18.18 15.57
N LEU A 334 -10.80 -18.93 14.64
CA LEU A 334 -9.78 -18.41 13.72
C LEU A 334 -10.34 -17.33 12.79
N LEU A 335 -11.59 -17.47 12.35
CA LEU A 335 -12.27 -16.55 11.45
C LEU A 335 -12.91 -15.35 12.17
N ASP A 336 -12.98 -15.37 13.50
CA ASP A 336 -13.42 -14.22 14.30
C ASP A 336 -12.35 -13.12 14.33
N LYS A 337 -12.48 -12.23 13.35
CA LYS A 337 -11.61 -11.07 13.16
C LYS A 337 -11.63 -10.11 14.36
N SER A 338 -12.74 -10.05 15.11
CA SER A 338 -12.89 -9.09 16.21
C SER A 338 -12.10 -9.50 17.46
N SER A 339 -12.06 -10.81 17.73
CA SER A 339 -11.28 -11.36 18.83
C SER A 339 -9.78 -11.16 18.61
N LEU A 340 -9.30 -11.39 17.38
CA LEU A 340 -7.88 -11.22 17.04
C LEU A 340 -7.39 -9.78 17.24
N THR A 341 -8.14 -8.79 16.75
CA THR A 341 -7.74 -7.39 16.91
C THR A 341 -7.79 -6.93 18.36
N ARG A 342 -8.71 -7.47 19.16
CA ARG A 342 -8.76 -7.17 20.60
C ARG A 342 -7.55 -7.72 21.35
N ALA A 343 -7.09 -8.92 21.01
CA ALA A 343 -5.98 -9.59 21.67
C ALA A 343 -4.59 -9.02 21.28
N GLY A 344 -4.45 -8.48 20.07
CA GLY A 344 -3.22 -7.81 19.63
C GLY A 344 -2.08 -8.76 19.22
N LEU A 345 -0.90 -8.19 18.94
CA LEU A 345 0.26 -8.93 18.43
C LEU A 345 0.78 -10.01 19.40
N GLU A 346 0.72 -9.75 20.70
CA GLU A 346 1.19 -10.68 21.74
C GLU A 346 0.41 -12.00 21.71
N ALA A 347 -0.87 -12.00 21.35
CA ALA A 347 -1.65 -13.23 21.20
C ALA A 347 -1.23 -14.09 20.00
N ILE A 348 -0.47 -13.51 19.05
CA ILE A 348 0.04 -14.22 17.88
C ILE A 348 1.48 -14.71 18.12
N LEU A 349 2.34 -13.83 18.67
CA LEU A 349 3.77 -14.07 18.83
C LEU A 349 4.21 -14.45 20.25
N GLY A 350 3.33 -14.28 21.23
CA GLY A 350 3.62 -14.52 22.63
C GLY A 350 3.96 -15.98 22.96
N PRO A 351 4.49 -16.22 24.17
CA PRO A 351 4.82 -17.57 24.62
C PRO A 351 3.60 -18.47 24.52
N LYS A 352 3.83 -19.76 24.22
CA LYS A 352 2.77 -20.77 24.09
C LYS A 352 1.88 -20.73 25.34
N SER A 353 0.72 -20.09 25.23
CA SER A 353 -0.36 -20.24 26.20
C SER A 353 -0.97 -21.64 26.00
N SER A 354 -1.93 -22.03 26.84
CA SER A 354 -2.67 -23.29 26.66
C SER A 354 -3.52 -23.36 25.38
N GLU A 355 -3.35 -22.42 24.45
CA GLU A 355 -4.01 -22.43 23.15
C GLU A 355 -3.49 -23.57 22.26
N ASN A 356 -4.37 -24.04 21.38
CA ASN A 356 -4.05 -25.05 20.39
C ASN A 356 -2.88 -24.60 19.50
N GLU A 357 -1.79 -25.37 19.49
CA GLU A 357 -0.56 -25.08 18.73
C GLU A 357 -0.83 -24.86 17.23
N ASP A 358 -1.78 -25.61 16.66
CA ASP A 358 -2.18 -25.50 15.26
C ASP A 358 -2.87 -24.16 14.97
N LEU A 359 -3.66 -23.64 15.90
CA LEU A 359 -4.29 -22.33 15.79
C LEU A 359 -3.25 -21.20 15.79
N GLN A 360 -2.25 -21.29 16.66
CA GLN A 360 -1.16 -20.30 16.73
C GLN A 360 -0.35 -20.27 15.43
N LYS A 361 -0.02 -21.43 14.87
CA LYS A 361 0.67 -21.55 13.58
C LYS A 361 -0.11 -20.89 12.44
N LEU A 362 -1.43 -21.08 12.40
CA LEU A 362 -2.29 -20.43 11.39
C LEU A 362 -2.37 -18.91 11.57
N ARG A 363 -2.46 -18.42 12.80
CA ARG A 363 -2.45 -16.96 13.07
C ARG A 363 -1.14 -16.32 12.61
N LYS A 364 0.00 -16.95 12.91
CA LYS A 364 1.33 -16.56 12.41
C LYS A 364 1.39 -16.53 10.88
N TYR A 365 0.85 -17.57 10.23
CA TYR A 365 0.77 -17.65 8.77
C TYR A 365 -0.04 -16.47 8.16
N PHE A 366 -1.21 -16.13 8.71
CA PHE A 366 -2.02 -15.01 8.21
C PHE A 366 -1.37 -13.64 8.45
N LEU A 367 -0.69 -13.46 9.59
CA LEU A 367 0.10 -12.26 9.85
C LEU A 367 1.19 -12.08 8.79
N ALA A 368 1.98 -13.13 8.56
CA ALA A 368 3.01 -13.12 7.53
C ALA A 368 2.45 -12.91 6.12
N ALA A 369 1.25 -13.44 5.81
CA ALA A 369 0.58 -13.19 4.53
C ALA A 369 0.33 -11.69 4.29
N THR A 370 -0.03 -10.94 5.34
CA THR A 370 -0.16 -9.48 5.29
C THR A 370 1.19 -8.82 4.94
N MET A 371 2.27 -9.29 5.54
CA MET A 371 3.62 -8.75 5.34
C MET A 371 4.20 -9.09 3.96
N LYS A 372 3.73 -10.16 3.32
CA LYS A 372 4.12 -10.57 1.96
C LYS A 372 3.44 -9.73 0.87
N ASP A 373 2.28 -9.13 1.14
CA ASP A 373 1.50 -8.35 0.17
C ASP A 373 1.45 -6.83 0.46
N CYS A 374 2.23 -6.36 1.43
CA CYS A 374 2.37 -4.93 1.70
C CYS A 374 3.14 -4.19 0.59
N SER A 375 2.92 -2.88 0.50
CA SER A 375 3.63 -1.98 -0.41
C SER A 375 4.49 -1.01 0.41
N LYS A 376 5.65 -0.62 -0.10
CA LYS A 376 6.50 0.41 0.49
C LYS A 376 6.49 1.62 -0.41
N LYS A 377 6.08 2.78 0.09
CA LYS A 377 6.29 4.05 -0.58
C LYS A 377 7.56 4.68 -0.05
N TYR A 378 8.51 4.86 -0.94
CA TYR A 378 9.79 5.45 -0.65
C TYR A 378 9.82 6.85 -1.26
N LYS A 379 10.24 7.86 -0.50
CA LYS A 379 10.52 9.21 -1.00
C LYS A 379 12.02 9.39 -1.05
N THR A 380 12.57 9.56 -2.25
CA THR A 380 13.99 9.93 -2.43
C THR A 380 14.11 11.42 -2.48
N THR A 381 15.06 11.89 -1.70
CA THR A 381 15.78 13.14 -1.89
C THR A 381 17.21 12.80 -1.51
N CYS A 382 18.01 12.38 -2.48
CA CYS A 382 19.45 12.32 -2.23
C CYS A 382 19.95 13.74 -2.18
N SER A 383 20.80 14.06 -1.20
CA SER A 383 21.75 15.16 -1.32
C SER A 383 22.76 14.77 -2.40
N VAL A 384 22.31 14.76 -3.65
CA VAL A 384 23.16 14.94 -4.81
C VAL A 384 23.59 16.42 -4.73
N PRO A 385 24.82 16.79 -5.11
CA PRO A 385 25.20 18.20 -5.16
C PRO A 385 24.15 18.98 -5.99
N GLY A 386 23.27 19.75 -5.33
CA GLY A 386 22.08 20.31 -6.01
C GLY A 386 20.82 20.60 -5.18
N GLY A 387 20.74 20.22 -3.90
CA GLY A 387 19.73 20.78 -2.96
C GLY A 387 18.38 20.05 -2.83
N PHE A 388 18.34 18.72 -2.91
CA PHE A 388 17.15 17.92 -2.55
C PHE A 388 17.28 17.37 -1.12
N HIS A 389 16.27 17.60 -0.26
CA HIS A 389 16.28 17.15 1.14
C HIS A 389 15.02 16.38 1.57
N ILE A 390 15.27 15.35 2.41
CA ILE A 390 14.35 14.52 3.23
C ILE A 390 13.78 13.18 2.66
N LEU A 391 14.39 12.10 3.16
CA LEU A 391 14.07 10.68 2.99
C LEU A 391 12.89 10.26 3.88
N PHE A 392 11.76 9.85 3.30
CA PHE A 392 10.67 9.18 4.04
C PHE A 392 10.36 7.82 3.43
N ILE A 393 10.35 6.79 4.26
CA ILE A 393 9.92 5.45 3.87
C ILE A 393 8.62 5.18 4.61
N SER A 394 7.52 4.96 3.91
CA SER A 394 6.24 4.57 4.49
C SER A 394 5.85 3.18 4.01
N VAL A 395 5.49 2.29 4.92
CA VAL A 395 4.84 1.02 4.57
C VAL A 395 3.33 1.26 4.50
N VAL A 396 2.73 0.97 3.35
CA VAL A 396 1.30 1.10 3.09
C VAL A 396 0.72 -0.29 2.85
N PHE A 397 -0.29 -0.66 3.66
CA PHE A 397 -0.93 -1.97 3.66
C PHE A 397 -2.27 -1.96 2.94
#